data_AF-A0A920Q4J9-F1
#
_entry.id   AF-A0A920Q4J9-F1
#
_cell.length_a   1.000
_cell.length_b   1.000
_cell.length_c   1.000
_cell.angle_alpha   90.00
_cell.angle_beta   90.00
_cell.angle_gamma   90.00
#
_symmetry.space_group_name_H-M   'P 1'
#
loop_
_entity.id
_entity.type
_entity.pdbx_description
1 polymer ?
#
loop_
_entity_poly.entity_id
_entity_poly.type
_entity_poly.pdbx_seq_one_letter_code
_entity_poly.pdbx_strand_id
1 'polypeptide(L)'
;MYRDVRERGRTTASVRAQFEATVAPMHEAFVDPSAEHADLRLDGTGDLDANLDVVADPCGSSPCGDSSSWPPGVWPPVDSLPVNERIDPAEDADFNEGDGSPDDGEVRDVLPDDLDARGAGLVGPYMFPDNDRRRIPGILYLLLAATTVVLVVMSNGSPLVDGGLVAGSVGLALVGLYHLQGGWSLDIDEADALVAAVRAVGFPVGHASAQMAWRGLRSRPTWRVLVYSNESPPERRGLVFVDGVDGEVVATHTEDNPEDWS
;
A
#
# COMPACT_ATOMS: atom_id res chain seq x y z
N MET A 1 -12.11 -28.20 -6.84
CA MET A 1 -12.41 -29.06 -8.00
C MET A 1 -13.74 -28.71 -8.67
N TYR A 2 -14.89 -28.79 -7.96
CA TYR A 2 -16.22 -28.53 -8.55
C TYR A 2 -16.41 -27.12 -9.16
N ARG A 3 -15.86 -26.08 -8.50
CA ARG A 3 -15.87 -24.70 -9.00
C ARG A 3 -15.22 -24.56 -10.37
N ASP A 4 -14.03 -25.13 -10.56
CA ASP A 4 -13.25 -24.95 -11.79
C ASP A 4 -13.85 -25.75 -12.97
N VAL A 5 -14.55 -26.86 -12.69
CA VAL A 5 -15.31 -27.59 -13.72
C VAL A 5 -16.56 -26.80 -14.12
N ARG A 6 -17.32 -26.28 -13.14
CA ARG A 6 -18.62 -25.62 -13.39
C ARG A 6 -18.49 -24.21 -13.97
N GLU A 7 -17.52 -23.43 -13.49
CA GLU A 7 -17.42 -21.99 -13.79
C GLU A 7 -16.31 -21.67 -14.80
N ARG A 8 -15.33 -22.57 -14.97
CA ARG A 8 -14.20 -22.39 -15.89
C ARG A 8 -14.13 -23.43 -17.01
N GLY A 9 -15.10 -24.35 -17.08
CA GLY A 9 -15.24 -25.33 -18.15
C GLY A 9 -14.10 -26.35 -18.25
N ARG A 10 -13.29 -26.52 -17.19
CA ARG A 10 -12.13 -27.42 -17.20
C ARG A 10 -12.54 -28.87 -16.95
N THR A 11 -11.76 -29.81 -17.50
CA THR A 11 -11.94 -31.24 -17.20
C THR A 11 -11.41 -31.57 -15.81
N THR A 12 -12.01 -32.57 -15.16
CA THR A 12 -11.60 -33.05 -13.83
C THR A 12 -10.15 -33.52 -13.81
N ALA A 13 -9.69 -34.16 -14.88
CA ALA A 13 -8.31 -34.62 -15.05
C ALA A 13 -7.31 -33.45 -15.13
N SER A 14 -7.62 -32.40 -15.91
CA SER A 14 -6.77 -31.20 -16.04
C SER A 14 -6.64 -30.46 -14.70
N VAL A 15 -7.75 -30.30 -13.97
CA VAL A 15 -7.75 -29.62 -12.66
C VAL A 15 -6.90 -30.40 -11.64
N ARG A 16 -7.00 -31.74 -11.63
CA ARG A 16 -6.19 -32.58 -10.73
C ARG A 16 -4.71 -32.49 -11.07
N ALA A 17 -4.36 -32.63 -12.35
CA ALA A 17 -2.97 -32.53 -12.81
C ALA A 17 -2.34 -31.17 -12.47
N GLN A 18 -3.07 -30.07 -12.68
CA GLN A 18 -2.60 -28.72 -12.34
C GLN A 18 -2.46 -28.52 -10.82
N PHE A 19 -3.42 -29.02 -10.04
CA PHE A 19 -3.37 -28.94 -8.59
C PHE A 19 -2.14 -29.67 -8.06
N GLU A 20 -1.90 -30.91 -8.50
CA GLU A 20 -0.75 -31.72 -8.09
C GLU A 20 0.58 -31.14 -8.57
N ALA A 21 0.65 -30.62 -9.79
CA ALA A 21 1.90 -30.12 -10.36
C ALA A 21 2.33 -28.75 -9.80
N THR A 22 1.39 -27.90 -9.40
CA THR A 22 1.69 -26.50 -9.06
C THR A 22 1.17 -26.08 -7.69
N VAL A 23 -0.11 -26.35 -7.40
CA VAL A 23 -0.77 -25.78 -6.21
C VAL A 23 -0.37 -26.53 -4.94
N ALA A 24 -0.44 -27.86 -4.95
CA ALA A 24 -0.08 -28.72 -3.83
C ALA A 24 1.36 -28.49 -3.33
N PRO A 25 2.41 -28.55 -4.18
CA PRO A 25 3.78 -28.36 -3.71
C PRO A 25 4.03 -26.95 -3.14
N MET A 26 3.41 -25.92 -3.72
CA MET A 26 3.52 -24.55 -3.19
C MET A 26 2.75 -24.37 -1.88
N HIS A 27 1.57 -24.98 -1.76
CA HIS A 27 0.77 -24.97 -0.54
C HIS A 27 1.51 -25.64 0.61
N GLU A 28 2.00 -26.87 0.39
CA GLU A 28 2.74 -27.64 1.39
C GLU A 28 4.05 -26.95 1.80
N ALA A 29 4.76 -26.31 0.86
CA ALA A 29 6.03 -25.67 1.14
C ALA A 29 5.90 -24.29 1.83
N PHE A 30 4.87 -23.50 1.51
CA PHE A 30 4.81 -22.09 1.93
C PHE A 30 3.53 -21.68 2.66
N VAL A 31 2.39 -22.30 2.34
CA VAL A 31 1.09 -21.91 2.92
C VAL A 31 0.81 -22.69 4.19
N ASP A 32 0.96 -24.01 4.18
CA ASP A 32 0.74 -24.87 5.36
C ASP A 32 1.59 -24.47 6.57
N PRO A 33 2.90 -24.18 6.44
CA PRO A 33 3.71 -23.73 7.56
C PRO A 33 3.23 -22.40 8.17
N SER A 34 2.67 -21.51 7.34
CA SER A 34 2.20 -20.20 7.80
C SER A 34 1.03 -20.30 8.80
N ALA A 35 0.31 -21.42 8.81
CA ALA A 35 -0.75 -21.67 9.78
C ALA A 35 -0.24 -21.74 11.23
N GLU A 36 1.05 -22.01 11.47
CA GLU A 36 1.66 -22.00 12.82
C GLU A 36 1.53 -20.64 13.51
N HIS A 37 1.47 -19.57 12.73
CA HIS A 37 1.36 -18.20 13.24
C HIS A 37 -0.09 -17.73 13.44
N ALA A 38 -1.08 -18.58 13.18
CA ALA A 38 -2.48 -18.23 13.34
C ALA A 38 -2.92 -18.34 14.80
N ASP A 39 -3.43 -17.24 15.37
CA ASP A 39 -4.01 -17.22 16.71
C ASP A 39 -5.32 -18.03 16.79
N LEU A 40 -6.01 -18.20 15.66
CA LEU A 40 -7.24 -18.95 15.51
C LEU A 40 -7.21 -19.75 14.20
N ARG A 41 -7.55 -21.03 14.26
CA ARG A 41 -7.75 -21.90 13.09
C ARG A 41 -9.19 -22.36 13.05
N LEU A 42 -9.84 -22.12 11.91
CA LEU A 42 -11.24 -22.47 11.70
C LEU A 42 -11.32 -23.59 10.68
N ASP A 43 -12.04 -24.65 11.03
CA ASP A 43 -12.39 -25.68 10.08
C ASP A 43 -13.62 -25.22 9.31
N GLY A 44 -13.40 -24.66 8.13
CA GLY A 44 -14.45 -24.16 7.23
C GLY A 44 -15.40 -25.24 6.71
N THR A 45 -15.25 -26.50 7.16
CA THR A 45 -16.14 -27.62 6.83
C THR A 45 -17.23 -27.87 7.89
N GLY A 46 -17.16 -27.17 9.03
CA GLY A 46 -18.16 -27.21 10.11
C GLY A 46 -19.38 -26.31 9.86
N ASP A 47 -20.24 -26.19 10.89
CA ASP A 47 -21.40 -25.30 10.86
C ASP A 47 -20.96 -23.83 10.71
N LEU A 48 -21.54 -23.15 9.71
CA LEU A 48 -21.10 -21.81 9.31
C LEU A 48 -21.39 -20.78 10.40
N ASP A 49 -22.57 -20.85 11.02
CA ASP A 49 -22.98 -19.91 12.05
C ASP A 49 -22.10 -20.06 13.30
N ALA A 50 -21.80 -21.30 13.71
CA ALA A 50 -20.85 -21.58 14.79
C ALA A 50 -19.43 -21.05 14.49
N ASN A 51 -18.94 -21.19 13.25
CA ASN A 51 -17.62 -20.67 12.85
C ASN A 51 -17.59 -19.13 12.85
N LEU A 52 -18.70 -18.47 12.48
CA LEU A 52 -18.82 -17.02 12.48
C LEU A 52 -18.86 -16.45 13.91
N ASP A 53 -19.53 -17.13 14.83
CA ASP A 53 -19.59 -16.72 16.24
C ASP A 53 -18.19 -16.72 16.89
N VAL A 54 -17.35 -17.72 16.57
CA VAL A 54 -15.95 -17.81 17.06
C VAL A 54 -15.09 -16.65 16.56
N VAL A 55 -15.37 -16.11 15.36
CA VAL A 55 -14.67 -14.91 14.83
C VAL A 55 -15.22 -13.62 15.44
N ALA A 56 -16.53 -13.57 15.70
CA ALA A 56 -17.21 -12.38 16.19
C ALA A 56 -16.93 -12.08 17.67
N ASP A 57 -16.79 -13.11 18.51
CA ASP A 57 -16.59 -12.99 19.95
C ASP A 57 -15.33 -12.19 20.36
N PRO A 58 -14.13 -12.44 19.79
CA PRO A 58 -12.93 -11.68 20.15
C PRO A 58 -12.95 -10.22 19.65
N CYS A 59 -13.75 -9.91 18.64
CA CYS A 59 -13.86 -8.53 18.11
C CYS A 59 -14.89 -7.68 18.87
N GLY A 60 -15.83 -8.32 19.58
CA GLY A 60 -16.93 -7.65 20.29
C GLY A 60 -16.71 -7.42 21.79
N SER A 61 -15.77 -8.11 22.43
CA SER A 61 -15.69 -8.17 23.90
C SER A 61 -14.28 -7.93 24.47
N SER A 62 -13.84 -6.68 24.38
CA SER A 62 -13.07 -6.05 25.45
C SER A 62 -13.75 -4.70 25.74
N PRO A 63 -14.19 -4.45 27.00
CA PRO A 63 -13.36 -4.64 28.18
C PRO A 63 -13.72 -5.87 29.03
N CYS A 64 -12.67 -6.61 29.39
CA CYS A 64 -12.46 -7.51 30.52
C CYS A 64 -13.68 -7.85 31.42
N GLY A 65 -14.08 -9.12 31.45
CA GLY A 65 -14.99 -9.66 32.47
C GLY A 65 -15.14 -11.19 32.49
N ASP A 66 -14.55 -11.81 33.52
CA ASP A 66 -14.79 -13.14 34.11
C ASP A 66 -14.51 -14.43 33.28
N SER A 67 -13.41 -15.08 33.65
CA SER A 67 -12.85 -16.32 33.10
C SER A 67 -13.12 -17.57 33.97
N SER A 68 -14.33 -17.76 34.51
CA SER A 68 -14.56 -18.80 35.54
C SER A 68 -15.20 -20.13 35.11
N SER A 69 -15.48 -20.39 33.83
CA SER A 69 -16.20 -21.64 33.42
C SER A 69 -15.43 -22.68 32.61
N TRP A 70 -14.16 -22.45 32.23
CA TRP A 70 -13.37 -23.44 31.49
C TRP A 70 -12.01 -23.69 32.13
N PRO A 71 -11.64 -24.94 32.46
CA PRO A 71 -10.28 -25.23 32.92
C PRO A 71 -9.29 -25.09 31.76
N PRO A 72 -8.12 -24.47 31.96
CA PRO A 72 -7.15 -24.30 30.90
C PRO A 72 -6.43 -25.63 30.59
N GLY A 73 -6.40 -26.01 29.31
CA GLY A 73 -5.40 -26.95 28.78
C GLY A 73 -5.84 -28.40 28.52
N VAL A 74 -7.12 -28.73 28.48
CA VAL A 74 -7.57 -30.08 28.08
C VAL A 74 -8.69 -29.99 27.03
N TRP A 75 -8.32 -30.21 25.78
CA TRP A 75 -9.25 -30.49 24.68
C TRP A 75 -9.33 -32.01 24.45
N PRO A 76 -10.50 -32.57 24.11
CA PRO A 76 -10.61 -33.99 23.79
C PRO A 76 -9.80 -34.31 22.51
N PRO A 77 -9.18 -35.50 22.40
CA PRO A 77 -8.49 -35.92 21.19
C PRO A 77 -9.44 -36.02 19.99
N VAL A 78 -8.95 -35.63 18.81
CA VAL A 78 -9.69 -35.57 17.53
C VAL A 78 -10.38 -36.89 17.18
N ASP A 79 -9.82 -38.03 17.61
CA ASP A 79 -10.33 -39.38 17.37
C ASP A 79 -11.67 -39.71 18.07
N SER A 80 -12.17 -38.83 18.94
CA SER A 80 -13.42 -39.02 19.69
C SER A 80 -14.66 -38.42 19.03
N LEU A 81 -14.51 -37.76 17.88
CA LEU A 81 -15.62 -37.19 17.12
C LEU A 81 -16.27 -38.26 16.22
N PRO A 82 -17.61 -38.31 16.10
CA PRO A 82 -18.27 -39.34 15.29
C PRO A 82 -17.90 -39.18 13.81
N VAL A 83 -17.24 -40.20 13.26
CA VAL A 83 -16.99 -40.34 11.82
C VAL A 83 -18.33 -40.53 11.12
N ASN A 84 -18.77 -39.55 10.33
CA ASN A 84 -19.90 -39.74 9.43
C ASN A 84 -19.42 -40.24 8.06
N GLU A 85 -20.25 -41.09 7.44
CA GLU A 85 -19.95 -42.05 6.38
C GLU A 85 -19.28 -41.51 5.10
N ARG A 86 -18.49 -42.39 4.48
CA ARG A 86 -17.71 -42.17 3.25
C ARG A 86 -18.60 -41.83 2.05
N ILE A 87 -18.18 -40.85 1.26
CA ILE A 87 -18.67 -40.59 -0.09
C ILE A 87 -18.19 -41.74 -1.01
N ASP A 88 -19.13 -42.39 -1.70
CA ASP A 88 -18.88 -43.56 -2.55
C ASP A 88 -18.38 -43.11 -3.94
N PRO A 89 -17.18 -43.50 -4.41
CA PRO A 89 -16.58 -42.98 -5.64
C PRO A 89 -17.17 -43.56 -6.95
N ALA A 90 -18.22 -44.37 -6.87
CA ALA A 90 -18.77 -45.12 -8.01
C ALA A 90 -19.84 -44.36 -8.83
N GLU A 91 -20.33 -43.20 -8.38
CA GLU A 91 -21.41 -42.47 -9.07
C GLU A 91 -20.95 -41.52 -10.19
N ASP A 92 -19.64 -41.28 -10.36
CA ASP A 92 -19.11 -40.28 -11.32
C ASP A 92 -18.62 -40.87 -12.66
N ALA A 93 -18.88 -42.15 -12.95
CA ALA A 93 -18.28 -42.85 -14.09
C ALA A 93 -18.93 -42.61 -15.47
N ASP A 94 -19.91 -41.71 -15.60
CA ASP A 94 -20.74 -41.60 -16.82
C ASP A 94 -20.65 -40.24 -17.55
N PHE A 95 -19.51 -39.55 -17.48
CA PHE A 95 -19.22 -38.39 -18.33
C PHE A 95 -18.18 -38.72 -19.40
N ASN A 96 -18.71 -39.01 -20.59
CA ASN A 96 -18.03 -39.38 -21.84
C ASN A 96 -16.82 -38.48 -22.19
N GLU A 97 -15.69 -39.12 -22.48
CA GLU A 97 -14.47 -38.52 -23.03
C GLU A 97 -14.73 -38.01 -24.46
N GLY A 98 -14.86 -36.68 -24.60
CA GLY A 98 -14.83 -35.98 -25.88
C GLY A 98 -13.48 -35.30 -26.09
N ASP A 99 -12.72 -35.81 -27.05
CA ASP A 99 -11.57 -35.20 -27.71
C ASP A 99 -11.85 -33.71 -28.04
N GLY A 100 -11.04 -32.83 -27.44
CA GLY A 100 -11.08 -31.39 -27.71
C GLY A 100 -10.73 -30.51 -26.51
N SER A 101 -9.59 -30.74 -25.84
CA SER A 101 -9.06 -29.70 -24.93
C SER A 101 -8.36 -28.62 -25.76
N PRO A 102 -8.73 -27.34 -25.66
CA PRO A 102 -7.94 -26.27 -26.27
C PRO A 102 -6.53 -26.24 -25.67
N ASP A 103 -5.53 -25.89 -26.48
CA ASP A 103 -4.12 -25.77 -26.09
C ASP A 103 -3.96 -24.78 -24.92
N ASP A 104 -3.27 -25.20 -23.85
CA ASP A 104 -3.15 -24.49 -22.57
C ASP A 104 -2.60 -23.05 -22.70
N GLY A 105 -1.94 -22.73 -23.82
CA GLY A 105 -1.40 -21.40 -24.13
C GLY A 105 -2.45 -20.35 -24.52
N GLU A 106 -3.68 -20.73 -24.85
CA GLU A 106 -4.74 -19.78 -25.25
C GLU A 106 -5.62 -19.30 -24.10
N VAL A 107 -5.61 -19.99 -22.94
CA VAL A 107 -6.37 -19.59 -21.75
C VAL A 107 -5.53 -18.62 -20.92
N ARG A 108 -5.52 -17.34 -21.33
CA ARG A 108 -4.94 -16.26 -20.52
C ARG A 108 -5.87 -15.95 -19.34
N ASP A 109 -5.38 -16.14 -18.12
CA ASP A 109 -6.09 -15.76 -16.90
C ASP A 109 -6.34 -14.24 -16.95
N VAL A 110 -7.61 -13.85 -17.08
CA VAL A 110 -8.00 -12.45 -17.10
C VAL A 110 -8.18 -12.01 -15.66
N LEU A 111 -7.50 -10.94 -15.27
CA LEU A 111 -7.64 -10.36 -13.94
C LEU A 111 -9.12 -9.96 -13.74
N PRO A 112 -9.80 -10.46 -12.70
CA PRO A 112 -11.18 -10.09 -12.39
C PRO A 112 -11.37 -8.57 -12.33
N ASP A 113 -12.51 -8.08 -12.81
CA ASP A 113 -12.79 -6.64 -12.96
C ASP A 113 -12.71 -5.85 -11.63
N ASP A 114 -12.92 -6.51 -10.48
CA ASP A 114 -12.78 -5.96 -9.14
C ASP A 114 -11.32 -5.79 -8.69
N LEU A 115 -10.41 -6.55 -9.29
CA LEU A 115 -8.96 -6.49 -9.07
C LEU A 115 -8.23 -5.71 -10.19
N ASP A 116 -8.89 -5.45 -11.31
CA ASP A 116 -8.35 -4.63 -12.38
C ASP A 116 -8.39 -3.14 -12.02
N ALA A 117 -7.36 -2.73 -11.28
CA ALA A 117 -7.11 -1.34 -10.94
C ALA A 117 -7.01 -0.42 -12.18
N ARG A 118 -6.69 -0.96 -13.36
CA ARG A 118 -6.59 -0.19 -14.62
C ARG A 118 -7.96 0.04 -15.28
N GLY A 119 -8.89 -0.91 -15.16
CA GLY A 119 -10.25 -0.83 -15.71
C GLY A 119 -11.22 0.01 -14.88
N ALA A 120 -11.06 0.02 -13.54
CA ALA A 120 -11.94 0.75 -12.62
C ALA A 120 -11.78 2.29 -12.65
N GLY A 121 -10.88 2.85 -13.48
CA GLY A 121 -10.61 4.29 -13.54
C GLY A 121 -10.11 4.90 -12.22
N LEU A 122 -9.77 4.06 -11.24
CA LEU A 122 -9.47 4.45 -9.86
C LEU A 122 -7.99 4.79 -9.65
N VAL A 123 -7.11 4.36 -10.55
CA VAL A 123 -5.70 4.76 -10.56
C VAL A 123 -5.51 5.85 -11.62
N GLY A 124 -5.96 7.06 -11.30
CA GLY A 124 -5.44 8.25 -11.97
C GLY A 124 -3.93 8.36 -11.78
N PRO A 125 -3.21 9.19 -12.56
CA PRO A 125 -1.81 9.49 -12.28
C PRO A 125 -1.67 9.81 -10.80
N TYR A 126 -0.74 9.16 -10.10
CA TYR A 126 -0.56 9.38 -8.67
C TYR A 126 -0.14 10.84 -8.46
N MET A 127 -1.11 11.69 -8.10
CA MET A 127 -0.88 13.11 -7.87
C MET A 127 -0.46 13.31 -6.43
N PHE A 128 0.82 13.64 -6.21
CA PHE A 128 1.29 14.01 -4.88
C PHE A 128 0.56 15.29 -4.40
N PRO A 129 0.11 15.34 -3.13
CA PRO A 129 -0.50 16.54 -2.59
C PRO A 129 0.46 17.73 -2.65
N ASP A 130 -0.03 18.84 -3.20
CA ASP A 130 0.74 20.07 -3.28
C ASP A 130 1.00 20.67 -1.88
N ASN A 131 2.18 21.24 -1.72
CA ASN A 131 2.66 21.86 -0.49
C ASN A 131 2.23 23.34 -0.37
N ASP A 132 1.59 23.89 -1.41
CA ASP A 132 1.00 25.23 -1.45
C ASP A 132 -0.03 25.46 -0.32
N ARG A 133 -0.71 24.39 0.12
CA ARG A 133 -1.70 24.40 1.22
C ARG A 133 -1.14 24.92 2.54
N ARG A 134 0.19 24.96 2.72
CA ARG A 134 0.83 25.62 3.88
C ARG A 134 0.51 27.12 3.96
N ARG A 135 0.09 27.75 2.86
CA ARG A 135 -0.32 29.16 2.85
C ARG A 135 -1.61 29.39 3.65
N ILE A 136 -2.52 28.42 3.69
CA ILE A 136 -3.80 28.53 4.43
C ILE A 136 -3.57 28.75 5.94
N PRO A 137 -2.86 27.87 6.68
CA PRO A 137 -2.57 28.11 8.09
C PRO A 137 -1.71 29.36 8.29
N GLY A 138 -0.81 29.69 7.34
CA GLY A 138 -0.02 30.93 7.39
C GLY A 138 -0.88 32.19 7.41
N ILE A 139 -1.89 32.29 6.53
CA ILE A 139 -2.86 33.39 6.53
C ILE A 139 -3.66 33.40 7.84
N LEU A 140 -4.12 32.25 8.31
CA LEU A 140 -4.89 32.16 9.56
C LEU A 140 -4.08 32.66 10.77
N TYR A 141 -2.80 32.29 10.86
CA TYR A 141 -1.92 32.77 11.93
C TYR A 141 -1.69 34.28 11.84
N LEU A 142 -1.55 34.83 10.64
CA LEU A 142 -1.41 36.28 10.45
C LEU A 142 -2.68 37.04 10.81
N LEU A 143 -3.85 36.52 10.44
CA LEU A 143 -5.14 37.12 10.82
C LEU A 143 -5.34 37.08 12.33
N LEU A 144 -5.02 35.95 12.97
CA LEU A 144 -5.09 35.82 14.42
C LEU A 144 -4.11 36.77 15.10
N ALA A 145 -2.86 36.85 14.64
CA ALA A 145 -1.86 37.78 15.15
C ALA A 145 -2.30 39.24 15.00
N ALA A 146 -2.81 39.62 13.82
CA ALA A 146 -3.34 40.97 13.57
C ALA A 146 -4.52 41.28 14.50
N THR A 147 -5.42 40.32 14.71
CA THR A 147 -6.56 40.48 15.63
C THR A 147 -6.07 40.69 17.07
N THR A 148 -5.08 39.91 17.52
CA THR A 148 -4.47 40.09 18.85
C THR A 148 -3.81 41.46 18.99
N VAL A 149 -3.07 41.92 17.97
CA VAL A 149 -2.47 43.27 17.97
C VAL A 149 -3.53 44.36 18.08
N VAL A 150 -4.63 44.26 17.33
CA VAL A 150 -5.74 45.21 17.41
C VAL A 150 -6.34 45.23 18.81
N LEU A 151 -6.59 44.07 19.42
CA LEU A 151 -7.12 43.97 20.78
C LEU A 151 -6.18 44.57 21.83
N VAL A 152 -4.87 44.35 21.69
CA VAL A 152 -3.84 44.97 22.54
C VAL A 152 -3.90 46.49 22.46
N VAL A 153 -3.97 47.05 21.25
CA VAL A 153 -4.01 48.50 21.01
C VAL A 153 -5.31 49.11 21.55
N MET A 154 -6.46 48.46 21.31
CA MET A 154 -7.76 48.94 21.80
C MET A 154 -7.91 48.84 23.32
N SER A 155 -7.23 47.88 23.95
CA SER A 155 -7.29 47.62 25.40
C SER A 155 -6.11 48.20 26.16
N ASN A 156 -5.43 49.20 25.59
CA ASN A 156 -4.22 49.77 26.16
C ASN A 156 -4.50 50.34 27.57
N GLY A 157 -3.76 49.87 28.57
CA GLY A 157 -3.98 50.18 30.00
C GLY A 157 -4.86 49.17 30.75
N SER A 158 -5.40 48.14 30.09
CA SER A 158 -6.10 47.03 30.73
C SER A 158 -5.13 46.08 31.44
N PRO A 159 -5.46 45.54 32.63
CA PRO A 159 -4.66 44.51 33.30
C PRO A 159 -4.53 43.20 32.51
N LEU A 160 -5.37 42.99 31.49
CA LEU A 160 -5.34 41.80 30.63
C LEU A 160 -4.29 41.90 29.52
N VAL A 161 -3.71 43.09 29.28
CA VAL A 161 -2.65 43.29 28.30
C VAL A 161 -1.31 43.19 29.02
N ASP A 162 -0.60 42.09 28.79
CA ASP A 162 0.74 41.86 29.30
C ASP A 162 1.78 41.81 28.17
N GLY A 163 3.06 41.84 28.54
CA GLY A 163 4.15 41.69 27.57
C GLY A 163 4.13 40.34 26.85
N GLY A 164 3.54 39.31 27.48
CA GLY A 164 3.36 37.98 26.92
C GLY A 164 2.43 37.98 25.72
N LEU A 165 1.30 38.68 25.79
CA LEU A 165 0.33 38.80 24.70
C LEU A 165 0.94 39.51 23.48
N VAL A 166 1.74 40.55 23.72
CA VAL A 166 2.48 41.25 22.65
C VAL A 166 3.51 40.32 22.02
N ALA A 167 4.36 39.68 22.82
CA ALA A 167 5.37 38.74 22.33
C ALA A 167 4.73 37.55 21.59
N GLY A 168 3.60 37.04 22.07
CA GLY A 168 2.82 35.98 21.44
C GLY A 168 2.29 36.39 20.07
N SER A 169 1.76 37.61 19.93
CA SER A 169 1.30 38.12 18.63
C SER A 169 2.44 38.25 17.61
N VAL A 170 3.62 38.70 18.05
CA VAL A 170 4.82 38.77 17.20
C VAL A 170 5.30 37.38 16.81
N GLY A 171 5.39 36.45 17.77
CA GLY A 171 5.79 35.06 17.51
C GLY A 171 4.84 34.38 16.53
N LEU A 172 3.53 34.55 16.71
CA LEU A 172 2.52 34.01 15.80
C LEU A 172 2.61 34.61 14.40
N ALA A 173 2.89 35.91 14.29
CA ALA A 173 3.12 36.56 13.01
C ALA A 173 4.36 36.00 12.29
N LEU A 174 5.46 35.75 13.02
CA LEU A 174 6.67 35.15 12.46
C LEU A 174 6.41 33.73 11.96
N VAL A 175 5.68 32.92 12.71
CA VAL A 175 5.26 31.56 12.29
C VAL A 175 4.37 31.64 11.05
N GLY A 176 3.40 32.56 11.03
CA GLY A 176 2.53 32.78 9.87
C GLY A 176 3.32 33.13 8.60
N LEU A 177 4.26 34.08 8.71
CA LEU A 177 5.17 34.45 7.60
C LEU A 177 6.02 33.27 7.13
N TYR A 178 6.53 32.45 8.05
CA TYR A 178 7.29 31.25 7.71
C TYR A 178 6.45 30.24 6.91
N HIS A 179 5.19 30.02 7.30
CA HIS A 179 4.27 29.15 6.56
C HIS A 179 3.97 29.67 5.15
N LEU A 180 3.76 30.98 4.98
CA LEU A 180 3.62 31.58 3.65
C LEU A 180 4.88 31.39 2.80
N GLN A 181 6.04 31.57 3.42
CA GLN A 181 7.34 31.46 2.78
C GLN A 181 7.67 30.00 2.38
N GLY A 182 7.19 29.01 3.13
CA GLY A 182 7.37 27.58 2.87
C GLY A 182 6.29 26.92 2.01
N GLY A 183 5.26 27.67 1.57
CA GLY A 183 4.20 27.18 0.69
C GLY A 183 4.60 27.18 -0.79
N TRP A 184 5.51 26.27 -1.15
CA TRP A 184 5.93 26.01 -2.53
C TRP A 184 4.85 25.27 -3.31
N SER A 185 4.59 25.67 -4.56
CA SER A 185 3.81 24.89 -5.52
C SER A 185 4.68 23.78 -6.11
N LEU A 186 4.12 22.58 -6.22
CA LEU A 186 4.71 21.48 -6.97
C LEU A 186 4.19 21.55 -8.41
N ASP A 187 4.86 22.34 -9.24
CA ASP A 187 4.47 22.57 -10.63
C ASP A 187 5.00 21.47 -11.57
N ILE A 188 6.07 20.78 -11.19
CA ILE A 188 6.69 19.69 -11.95
C ILE A 188 6.15 18.35 -11.47
N ASP A 189 5.54 17.58 -12.36
CA ASP A 189 5.05 16.25 -12.06
C ASP A 189 6.15 15.16 -12.13
N GLU A 190 5.79 13.93 -11.76
CA GLU A 190 6.72 12.80 -11.75
C GLU A 190 7.28 12.50 -13.16
N ALA A 191 6.45 12.62 -14.19
CA ALA A 191 6.83 12.30 -15.57
C ALA A 191 7.82 13.33 -16.11
N ASP A 192 7.58 14.62 -15.87
CA ASP A 192 8.49 15.71 -16.21
C ASP A 192 9.83 15.56 -15.50
N ALA A 193 9.82 15.17 -14.22
CA ALA A 193 11.04 14.90 -13.46
C ALA A 193 11.83 13.71 -14.02
N LEU A 194 11.16 12.63 -14.43
CA LEU A 194 11.79 11.49 -15.09
C LEU A 194 12.42 11.90 -16.42
N VAL A 195 11.71 12.70 -17.24
CA VAL A 195 12.23 13.21 -18.51
C VAL A 195 13.46 14.10 -18.29
N ALA A 196 13.43 14.99 -17.29
CA ALA A 196 14.56 15.84 -16.92
C ALA A 196 15.78 15.01 -16.47
N ALA A 197 15.55 13.96 -15.69
CA ALA A 197 16.61 13.06 -15.22
C ALA A 197 17.25 12.25 -16.37
N VAL A 198 16.45 11.70 -17.28
CA VAL A 198 16.96 10.96 -18.45
C VAL A 198 17.83 11.86 -19.33
N ARG A 199 17.45 13.13 -19.50
CA ARG A 199 18.24 14.12 -20.25
C ARG A 199 19.58 14.46 -19.58
N ALA A 200 19.67 14.34 -18.26
CA ALA A 200 20.86 14.72 -17.49
C ALA A 200 21.95 13.63 -17.43
N VAL A 201 21.56 12.35 -17.51
CA VAL A 201 22.43 11.22 -17.12
C VAL A 201 23.34 10.71 -18.25
N GLY A 202 23.01 11.03 -19.51
CA GLY A 202 23.93 10.82 -20.64
C GLY A 202 24.16 9.35 -21.06
N PHE A 203 23.38 8.40 -20.55
CA PHE A 203 23.34 7.00 -21.00
C PHE A 203 21.89 6.56 -21.29
N PRO A 204 21.68 5.52 -22.12
CA PRO A 204 20.33 5.01 -22.39
C PRO A 204 19.73 4.38 -21.12
N VAL A 205 18.62 4.95 -20.64
CA VAL A 205 17.93 4.50 -19.43
C VAL A 205 16.94 3.39 -19.75
N GLY A 206 16.98 2.28 -19.01
CA GLY A 206 16.02 1.18 -19.11
C GLY A 206 14.91 1.29 -18.07
N HIS A 207 15.29 1.35 -16.80
CA HIS A 207 14.36 1.49 -15.67
C HIS A 207 14.68 2.77 -14.90
N ALA A 208 13.63 3.50 -14.55
CA ALA A 208 13.73 4.71 -13.74
C ALA A 208 12.60 4.74 -12.71
N SER A 209 12.90 5.28 -11.54
CA SER A 209 11.89 5.58 -10.52
C SER A 209 12.15 6.96 -9.94
N ALA A 210 11.07 7.66 -9.60
CA ALA A 210 11.12 8.97 -8.98
C ALA A 210 10.53 8.91 -7.57
N GLN A 211 11.14 9.63 -6.64
CA GLN A 211 10.67 9.75 -5.27
C GLN A 211 10.65 11.21 -4.85
N MET A 212 9.59 11.64 -4.17
CA MET A 212 9.50 12.98 -3.61
C MET A 212 10.43 13.14 -2.41
N ALA A 213 11.21 14.21 -2.38
CA ALA A 213 12.04 14.64 -1.27
C ALA A 213 11.90 16.14 -1.01
N TRP A 214 12.46 16.63 0.09
CA TRP A 214 12.44 18.05 0.46
C TRP A 214 13.83 18.54 0.84
N ARG A 215 14.17 19.73 0.37
CA ARG A 215 15.48 20.35 0.61
C ARG A 215 15.37 21.67 1.38
N GLY A 216 16.31 21.86 2.29
CA GLY A 216 16.51 23.11 3.04
C GLY A 216 15.41 23.41 4.06
N LEU A 217 15.58 24.54 4.77
CA LEU A 217 14.68 24.94 5.86
C LEU A 217 13.25 25.23 5.39
N ARG A 218 13.09 25.71 4.15
CA ARG A 218 11.76 26.03 3.59
C ARG A 218 11.04 24.81 3.00
N SER A 219 11.57 23.59 3.19
CA SER A 219 11.05 22.35 2.62
C SER A 219 10.76 22.47 1.10
N ARG A 220 11.74 22.94 0.33
CA ARG A 220 11.56 23.08 -1.13
C ARG A 220 11.40 21.68 -1.74
N PRO A 221 10.32 21.40 -2.48
CA PRO A 221 10.08 20.07 -3.05
C PRO A 221 11.15 19.75 -4.10
N THR A 222 11.64 18.51 -4.11
CA THR A 222 12.69 18.05 -5.02
C THR A 222 12.46 16.59 -5.34
N TRP A 223 12.38 16.27 -6.62
CA TRP A 223 12.32 14.91 -7.13
C TRP A 223 13.70 14.26 -7.08
N ARG A 224 13.79 13.12 -6.39
CA ARG A 224 14.96 12.26 -6.39
C ARG A 224 14.69 11.10 -7.35
N VAL A 225 15.36 11.14 -8.49
CA VAL A 225 15.18 10.18 -9.58
C VAL A 225 16.36 9.23 -9.63
N LEU A 226 16.08 7.94 -9.52
CA LEU A 226 17.05 6.87 -9.68
C LEU A 226 16.86 6.23 -11.05
N VAL A 227 17.92 6.21 -11.86
CA VAL A 227 17.91 5.65 -13.21
C VAL A 227 18.93 4.53 -13.34
N TYR A 228 18.60 3.52 -14.13
CA TYR A 228 19.46 2.38 -14.48
C TYR A 228 19.64 2.31 -15.98
N SER A 229 20.80 1.83 -16.42
CA SER A 229 21.06 1.61 -17.84
C SER A 229 20.13 0.51 -18.41
N ASN A 230 20.03 0.43 -19.74
CA ASN A 230 19.04 -0.44 -20.40
C ASN A 230 19.52 -1.89 -20.59
N GLU A 231 20.79 -2.18 -20.31
CA GLU A 231 21.34 -3.53 -20.36
C GLU A 231 20.78 -4.41 -19.23
N SER A 232 20.82 -5.73 -19.41
CA SER A 232 20.39 -6.72 -18.43
C SER A 232 21.54 -7.71 -18.16
N PRO A 233 22.19 -7.67 -16.99
CA PRO A 233 21.95 -6.77 -15.85
C PRO A 233 22.40 -5.32 -16.13
N PRO A 234 21.83 -4.31 -15.42
CA PRO A 234 22.19 -2.91 -15.63
C PRO A 234 23.63 -2.64 -15.17
N GLU A 235 24.47 -2.09 -16.07
CA GLU A 235 25.88 -1.81 -15.81
C GLU A 235 26.11 -0.45 -15.14
N ARG A 236 25.19 0.51 -15.31
CA ARG A 236 25.31 1.87 -14.75
C ARG A 236 24.05 2.29 -14.03
N ARG A 237 24.23 3.13 -13.01
CA ARG A 237 23.13 3.83 -12.34
C ARG A 237 23.40 5.31 -12.18
N GLY A 238 22.33 6.09 -12.09
CA GLY A 238 22.37 7.52 -11.90
C GLY A 238 21.35 7.97 -10.87
N LEU A 239 21.74 8.92 -10.03
CA LEU A 239 20.86 9.63 -9.10
C LEU A 239 20.79 11.10 -9.52
N VAL A 240 19.59 11.56 -9.85
CA VAL A 240 19.34 12.94 -10.28
C VAL A 240 18.38 13.61 -9.31
N PHE A 241 18.70 14.82 -8.90
CA PHE A 241 17.80 15.69 -8.14
C PHE A 241 17.23 16.76 -9.07
N VAL A 242 15.92 16.77 -9.25
CA VAL A 242 15.19 17.74 -10.06
C VAL A 242 14.32 18.57 -9.14
N ASP A 243 14.40 19.90 -9.21
CA ASP A 243 13.60 20.79 -8.39
C ASP A 243 12.11 20.70 -8.80
N GLY A 244 11.22 20.52 -7.83
CA GLY A 244 9.80 20.33 -8.08
C GLY A 244 9.04 21.61 -8.46
N VAL A 245 9.70 22.78 -8.38
CA VAL A 245 9.08 24.09 -8.66
C VAL A 245 9.42 24.57 -10.08
N ASP A 246 10.69 24.52 -10.47
CA ASP A 246 11.18 25.05 -11.76
C ASP A 246 11.75 23.98 -12.70
N GLY A 247 11.89 22.73 -12.25
CA GLY A 247 12.41 21.63 -13.06
C GLY A 247 13.92 21.68 -13.24
N GLU A 248 14.64 22.53 -12.49
CA GLU A 248 16.09 22.63 -12.57
C GLU A 248 16.75 21.34 -12.04
N VAL A 249 17.76 20.84 -12.75
CA VAL A 249 18.59 19.73 -12.26
C VAL A 249 19.58 20.27 -11.22
N VAL A 250 19.27 20.04 -9.95
CA VAL A 250 20.03 20.53 -8.79
C VAL A 250 21.35 19.77 -8.63
N ALA A 251 21.33 18.45 -8.87
CA ALA A 251 22.49 17.59 -8.75
C ALA A 251 22.33 16.34 -9.61
N THR A 252 23.45 15.85 -10.13
CA THR A 252 23.51 14.59 -10.87
C THR A 252 24.73 13.82 -10.39
N HIS A 253 24.52 12.55 -10.09
CA HIS A 253 25.59 11.61 -9.76
C HIS A 253 25.40 10.34 -10.58
N THR A 254 26.44 9.89 -11.26
CA THR A 254 26.43 8.67 -12.07
C THR A 254 27.60 7.81 -11.66
N GLU A 255 27.36 6.51 -11.51
CA GLU A 255 28.37 5.54 -11.15
C GLU A 255 28.11 4.20 -11.86
N ASP A 256 29.16 3.37 -11.95
CA ASP A 256 29.00 1.98 -12.35
C ASP A 256 28.17 1.25 -11.29
N ASN A 257 27.27 0.38 -11.73
CA ASN A 257 26.32 -0.27 -10.84
C ASN A 257 27.07 -1.22 -9.87
N PRO A 258 27.07 -0.95 -8.55
CA PRO A 258 27.81 -1.77 -7.59
C PRO A 258 27.04 -2.99 -7.11
N GLU A 259 25.78 -3.15 -7.54
CA GLU A 259 24.92 -4.26 -7.13
C GLU A 259 25.32 -5.54 -7.85
N ASP A 260 25.53 -6.61 -7.08
CA ASP A 260 25.75 -7.95 -7.60
C ASP A 260 24.40 -8.65 -7.72
N TRP A 261 23.96 -8.90 -8.96
CA TRP A 261 22.66 -9.48 -9.30
C TRP A 261 22.75 -11.01 -9.51
N SER A 262 23.83 -11.64 -9.03
CA SER A 262 24.11 -13.08 -9.17
C SER A 262 23.20 -13.97 -8.33
#